data_AF-A0A2V5PD36-F1
#
_entry.id   AF-A0A2V5PD36-F1
#
_cell.length_a   1.000
_cell.length_b   1.000
_cell.length_c   1.000
_cell.angle_alpha   90.00
_cell.angle_beta   90.00
_cell.angle_gamma   90.00
#
_symmetry.space_group_name_H-M   'P 1'
#
loop_
_entity.id
_entity.type
_entity.pdbx_description
1 polymer ?
#
loop_
_entity_poly.entity_id
_entity_poly.type
_entity_poly.pdbx_seq_one_letter_code
_entity_poly.pdbx_strand_id
1 'polypeptide(L)'
;MPEVQSSDVKLQIGHVLFIDIVGYSKLLITDQSQQLQKLKEIVRGTEQFRLAEAEGKLLRLPTGDGGALVFRNNPEAPVLCAMEISKELKKHPELKVRMGIHSGPVNEITDLNEQANIAGAGINV
;
A
#
# COMPACT_ATOMS: atom_id res chain seq x y z
N MET A 1 -19.83 30.24 -25.72
CA MET A 1 -18.65 29.90 -24.91
C MET A 1 -18.67 28.38 -24.75
N PRO A 2 -17.61 27.62 -25.08
CA PRO A 2 -17.65 26.19 -24.86
C PRO A 2 -17.47 25.92 -23.36
N GLU A 3 -18.37 25.12 -22.80
CA GLU A 3 -18.24 24.57 -21.45
C GLU A 3 -17.00 23.69 -21.38
N VAL A 4 -16.14 23.97 -20.41
CA VAL A 4 -15.05 23.09 -20.04
C VAL A 4 -15.69 21.85 -19.42
N GLN A 5 -15.61 20.72 -20.13
CA GLN A 5 -15.91 19.40 -19.57
C GLN A 5 -14.98 19.18 -18.37
N SER A 6 -15.49 19.45 -17.18
CA SER A 6 -14.90 18.91 -15.96
C SER A 6 -15.11 17.41 -16.05
N SER A 7 -14.04 16.66 -16.29
CA SER A 7 -14.07 15.21 -16.08
C SER A 7 -14.51 14.98 -14.64
N ASP A 8 -15.68 14.37 -14.45
CA ASP A 8 -16.17 13.93 -13.14
C ASP A 8 -15.11 13.02 -12.50
N VAL A 9 -14.25 13.61 -11.67
CA VAL A 9 -13.31 12.87 -10.84
C VAL A 9 -14.15 12.10 -9.83
N LYS A 10 -14.43 10.82 -10.13
CA LYS A 10 -15.12 9.93 -9.22
C LYS A 10 -14.24 9.69 -8.00
N LEU A 11 -14.47 10.47 -6.95
CA LEU A 11 -13.97 10.21 -5.61
C LEU A 11 -14.40 8.80 -5.19
N GLN A 12 -13.43 7.93 -4.95
CA GLN A 12 -13.68 6.60 -4.38
C GLN A 12 -13.13 6.57 -2.96
N ILE A 13 -13.64 5.67 -2.12
CA ILE A 13 -13.02 5.39 -0.82
C ILE A 13 -11.90 4.39 -1.06
N GLY A 14 -10.69 4.72 -0.61
CA GLY A 14 -9.55 3.82 -0.62
C GLY A 14 -9.25 3.37 0.80
N HIS A 15 -8.97 2.09 0.96
CA HIS A 15 -8.60 1.50 2.24
C HIS A 15 -7.11 1.19 2.22
N VAL A 16 -6.35 1.91 3.04
CA VAL A 16 -4.89 1.95 2.96
C VAL A 16 -4.28 1.14 4.11
N LEU A 17 -3.35 0.26 3.79
CA LEU A 17 -2.41 -0.36 4.73
C LEU A 17 -1.02 0.25 4.50
N PHE A 18 -0.55 1.04 5.47
CA PHE A 18 0.82 1.50 5.55
C PHE A 18 1.68 0.47 6.28
N ILE A 19 2.88 0.23 5.78
CA ILE A 19 3.85 -0.70 6.34
C ILE A 19 5.22 -0.03 6.31
N ASP A 20 5.91 -0.03 7.44
CA ASP A 20 7.26 0.50 7.54
C ASP A 20 8.16 -0.41 8.38
N ILE A 21 9.45 -0.49 8.02
CA ILE A 21 10.45 -1.32 8.70
C ILE A 21 11.02 -0.55 9.90
N VAL A 22 10.90 -1.14 11.09
CA VAL A 22 11.35 -0.51 12.34
C VAL A 22 12.87 -0.44 12.35
N GLY A 23 13.39 0.79 12.45
CA GLY A 23 14.83 1.03 12.54
C GLY A 23 15.58 0.92 11.21
N TYR A 24 14.86 0.97 10.08
CA TYR A 24 15.43 0.82 8.73
C TYR A 24 16.69 1.66 8.49
N SER A 25 16.65 2.97 8.82
CA SER A 25 17.79 3.89 8.59
C SER A 25 19.04 3.57 9.40
N LYS A 26 18.96 2.71 10.43
CA LYS A 26 20.11 2.30 11.26
C LYS A 26 20.81 1.05 10.71
N LEU A 27 20.23 0.39 9.73
CA LEU A 27 20.76 -0.83 9.11
C LEU A 27 21.81 -0.50 8.06
N LEU A 28 22.72 -1.44 7.80
CA LEU A 28 23.63 -1.36 6.65
C LEU A 28 22.83 -1.44 5.34
N ILE A 29 23.36 -0.85 4.27
CA ILE A 29 22.67 -0.79 2.96
C ILE A 29 22.30 -2.18 2.42
N THR A 30 23.17 -3.17 2.65
CA THR A 30 22.91 -4.58 2.29
C THR A 30 21.72 -5.14 3.04
N ASP A 31 21.63 -4.86 4.34
CA ASP A 31 20.57 -5.35 5.22
C ASP A 31 19.25 -4.64 4.92
N GLN A 32 19.29 -3.34 4.62
CA GLN A 32 18.12 -2.57 4.13
C GLN A 32 17.52 -3.22 2.88
N SER A 33 18.36 -3.55 1.91
CA SER A 33 17.93 -4.17 0.65
C SER A 33 17.33 -5.55 0.87
N GLN A 34 17.95 -6.37 1.73
CA GLN A 34 17.45 -7.70 2.08
C GLN A 34 16.12 -7.65 2.82
N GLN A 35 15.99 -6.78 3.84
CA GLN A 35 14.75 -6.65 4.61
C GLN A 35 13.61 -6.10 3.75
N LEU A 36 13.87 -5.13 2.89
CA LEU A 36 12.86 -4.60 1.97
C LEU A 36 12.40 -5.65 0.96
N GLN A 37 13.34 -6.44 0.42
CA GLN A 37 13.01 -7.55 -0.48
C GLN A 37 12.16 -8.60 0.24
N LYS A 38 12.54 -8.96 1.47
CA LYS A 38 11.79 -9.93 2.27
C LYS A 38 10.39 -9.43 2.62
N LEU A 39 10.26 -8.16 2.97
CA LEU A 39 8.96 -7.53 3.21
C LEU A 39 8.07 -7.62 1.96
N LYS A 40 8.62 -7.29 0.78
CA LYS A 40 7.87 -7.38 -0.49
C LYS A 40 7.39 -8.80 -0.78
N GLU A 41 8.21 -9.81 -0.50
CA GLU A 41 7.83 -11.22 -0.66
C GLU A 41 6.67 -11.60 0.26
N ILE A 42 6.77 -11.25 1.56
CA ILE A 42 5.72 -11.54 2.54
C ILE A 42 4.41 -10.86 2.13
N VAL A 43 4.47 -9.58 1.78
CA VAL A 43 3.31 -8.79 1.36
C VAL A 43 2.65 -9.36 0.10
N ARG A 44 3.44 -9.74 -0.91
CA ARG A 44 2.92 -10.39 -2.15
C ARG A 44 2.36 -11.79 -1.88
N GLY A 45 2.80 -12.43 -0.79
CA GLY A 45 2.36 -13.73 -0.34
C GLY A 45 0.99 -13.73 0.37
N THR A 46 0.40 -12.57 0.65
CA THR A 46 -0.93 -12.51 1.28
C THR A 46 -2.04 -12.78 0.28
N GLU A 47 -3.11 -13.40 0.76
CA GLU A 47 -4.32 -13.68 -0.01
C GLU A 47 -5.02 -12.37 -0.41
N GLN A 48 -5.20 -11.44 0.52
CA GLN A 48 -5.85 -10.16 0.23
C GLN A 48 -5.12 -9.37 -0.86
N PHE A 49 -3.78 -9.38 -0.85
CA PHE A 49 -2.99 -8.75 -1.88
C PHE A 49 -3.25 -9.39 -3.24
N ARG A 50 -3.19 -10.72 -3.34
CA ARG A 50 -3.40 -11.45 -4.61
C ARG A 50 -4.81 -11.26 -5.15
N LEU A 51 -5.83 -11.30 -4.29
CA LEU A 51 -7.23 -11.08 -4.69
C LEU A 51 -7.42 -9.68 -5.26
N ALA A 52 -6.96 -8.66 -4.52
CA ALA A 52 -7.10 -7.27 -4.96
C ALA A 52 -6.25 -6.97 -6.21
N GLU A 53 -5.08 -7.59 -6.37
CA GLU A 53 -4.28 -7.52 -7.60
C GLU A 53 -5.00 -8.15 -8.78
N ALA A 54 -5.55 -9.36 -8.62
CA ALA A 54 -6.27 -10.06 -9.68
C ALA A 54 -7.52 -9.29 -10.16
N GLU A 55 -8.15 -8.53 -9.26
CA GLU A 55 -9.27 -7.64 -9.60
C GLU A 55 -8.85 -6.29 -10.19
N GLY A 56 -7.55 -5.97 -10.25
CA GLY A 56 -7.06 -4.64 -10.66
C GLY A 56 -7.40 -3.52 -9.65
N LYS A 57 -7.76 -3.87 -8.41
CA LYS A 57 -8.23 -2.95 -7.37
C LYS A 57 -7.20 -2.69 -6.28
N LEU A 58 -5.97 -3.16 -6.47
CA LEU A 58 -4.83 -2.89 -5.59
C LEU A 58 -3.90 -1.86 -6.22
N LEU A 59 -3.61 -0.79 -5.48
CA LEU A 59 -2.54 0.15 -5.80
C LEU A 59 -1.39 0.02 -4.81
N ARG A 60 -0.16 0.19 -5.29
CA ARG A 60 1.07 0.01 -4.53
C ARG A 60 1.86 1.31 -4.58
N LEU A 61 2.07 1.91 -3.43
CA LEU A 61 2.82 3.15 -3.31
C LEU A 61 4.10 2.81 -2.54
N PRO A 62 5.28 2.73 -3.20
CA PRO A 62 6.52 2.48 -2.48
C PRO A 62 6.83 3.67 -1.56
N THR A 63 7.23 3.36 -0.33
CA THR A 63 7.91 4.32 0.56
C THR A 63 9.36 3.87 0.70
N GLY A 64 10.32 4.78 0.93
CA GLY A 64 11.75 4.44 0.88
C GLY A 64 12.17 3.25 1.75
N ASP A 65 11.48 3.06 2.88
CA ASP A 65 11.70 2.06 3.93
C ASP A 65 10.54 1.05 4.07
N GLY A 66 9.55 1.09 3.16
CA GLY A 66 8.35 0.26 3.27
C GLY A 66 7.40 0.41 2.08
N GLY A 67 6.11 0.57 2.37
CA GLY A 67 5.12 0.89 1.35
C GLY A 67 3.71 1.08 1.88
N ALA A 68 2.84 1.59 1.02
CA ALA A 68 1.41 1.60 1.23
C ALA A 68 0.69 0.76 0.18
N LEU A 69 -0.29 -0.01 0.64
CA LEU A 69 -1.20 -0.78 -0.20
C LEU A 69 -2.58 -0.14 -0.12
N VAL A 70 -3.16 0.21 -1.27
CA VAL A 70 -4.50 0.79 -1.33
C VAL A 70 -5.45 -0.21 -1.96
N PHE A 71 -6.40 -0.67 -1.14
CA PHE A 71 -7.46 -1.58 -1.52
C PHE A 71 -8.71 -0.76 -1.88
N ARG A 72 -9.25 -0.98 -3.08
CA ARG A 72 -10.48 -0.33 -3.57
C ARG A 72 -11.68 -1.27 -3.63
N ASN A 73 -11.55 -2.48 -3.09
CA ASN A 73 -12.57 -3.53 -3.18
C ASN A 73 -13.34 -3.74 -1.87
N ASN A 74 -12.64 -3.82 -0.73
CA ASN A 74 -13.22 -4.21 0.56
C ASN A 74 -12.55 -3.43 1.71
N PRO A 75 -13.33 -2.80 2.62
CA PRO A 75 -12.80 -2.15 3.82
C PRO A 75 -12.04 -3.06 4.78
N GLU A 76 -12.31 -4.37 4.77
CA GLU A 76 -11.64 -5.35 5.62
C GLU A 76 -10.31 -5.83 5.03
N ALA A 77 -10.09 -5.66 3.72
CA ALA A 77 -8.89 -6.16 3.04
C ALA A 77 -7.56 -5.67 3.68
N PRO A 78 -7.41 -4.39 4.09
CA PRO A 78 -6.19 -3.94 4.76
C PRO A 78 -5.93 -4.66 6.10
N VAL A 79 -6.97 -4.87 6.91
CA VAL A 79 -6.80 -5.50 8.23
C VAL A 79 -6.52 -6.99 8.10
N LEU A 80 -7.21 -7.67 7.19
CA LEU A 80 -6.94 -9.08 6.88
C LEU A 80 -5.53 -9.26 6.32
N CYS A 81 -5.11 -8.39 5.39
CA CYS A 81 -3.74 -8.38 4.86
C CYS A 81 -2.71 -8.17 5.98
N ALA A 82 -2.94 -7.20 6.88
CA ALA A 82 -2.05 -6.92 8.01
C ALA A 82 -1.95 -8.12 8.97
N MET A 83 -3.05 -8.84 9.21
CA MET A 83 -3.05 -10.06 10.02
C MET A 83 -2.23 -11.19 9.38
N GLU A 84 -2.36 -11.36 8.06
CA GLU A 84 -1.58 -12.36 7.30
C GLU A 84 -0.08 -12.03 7.33
N ILE A 85 0.28 -10.76 7.10
CA ILE A 85 1.67 -10.28 7.25
C ILE A 85 2.18 -10.55 8.67
N SER A 86 1.40 -10.18 9.68
CA SER A 86 1.77 -10.38 11.09
C SER A 86 2.01 -11.86 11.43
N LYS A 87 1.23 -12.77 10.84
CA LYS A 87 1.39 -14.21 11.02
C LYS A 87 2.68 -14.70 10.38
N GLU A 88 2.99 -14.25 9.15
CA GLU A 88 4.20 -14.68 8.44
C GLU A 88 5.47 -14.11 9.07
N LEU A 89 5.43 -12.87 9.57
CA LEU A 89 6.55 -12.23 10.28
C LEU A 89 7.00 -12.99 11.54
N LYS A 90 6.16 -13.84 12.13
CA LYS A 90 6.58 -14.71 13.24
C LYS A 90 7.70 -15.68 12.85
N LYS A 91 7.84 -15.99 11.56
CA LYS A 91 8.94 -16.82 11.02
C LYS A 91 10.21 -16.00 10.71
N HIS A 92 10.12 -14.68 10.80
CA HIS A 92 11.15 -13.70 10.44
C HIS A 92 11.38 -12.70 11.57
N PRO A 93 11.85 -13.15 12.76
CA PRO A 93 12.03 -12.26 13.93
C PRO A 93 13.02 -11.10 13.71
N GLU A 94 13.89 -11.21 12.71
CA GLU A 94 14.80 -10.17 12.23
C GLU A 94 14.09 -8.99 11.55
N LEU A 95 12.91 -9.24 10.96
CA LEU A 95 12.13 -8.24 10.23
C LEU A 95 11.01 -7.71 11.13
N LYS A 96 11.23 -6.53 11.70
CA LYS A 96 10.23 -5.84 12.53
C LYS A 96 9.57 -4.75 11.71
N VAL A 97 8.23 -4.74 11.69
CA VAL A 97 7.46 -3.71 10.98
C VAL A 97 6.47 -3.02 11.90
N ARG A 98 6.13 -1.78 11.54
CA ARG A 98 4.99 -1.03 12.06
C ARG A 98 3.94 -0.93 10.95
N MET A 99 2.68 -1.17 11.28
CA MET A 99 1.57 -1.09 10.33
C MET A 99 0.52 -0.10 10.79
N GLY A 100 -0.04 0.65 9.85
CA GLY A 100 -1.12 1.60 10.08
C GLY A 100 -2.23 1.42 9.05
N ILE A 101 -3.48 1.56 9.46
CA ILE A 101 -4.63 1.44 8.55
C ILE A 101 -5.41 2.74 8.56
N HIS A 102 -5.75 3.22 7.36
CA HIS A 102 -6.58 4.39 7.17
C HIS A 102 -7.61 4.11 6.07
N SER A 103 -8.76 4.79 6.12
CA SER A 103 -9.76 4.75 5.05
C SER A 103 -10.25 6.17 4.79
N GLY A 104 -10.20 6.58 3.53
CA GLY A 104 -10.54 7.94 3.16
C GLY A 104 -10.77 8.11 1.67
N PRO A 105 -11.26 9.29 1.26
CA PRO A 105 -11.43 9.60 -0.16
C PRO A 105 -10.07 9.61 -0.88
N VAL A 106 -10.02 8.89 -1.98
CA VAL A 106 -8.88 8.79 -2.89
C VAL A 106 -9.29 9.29 -4.27
N ASN A 107 -8.50 10.19 -4.85
CA ASN A 107 -8.60 10.55 -6.25
C ASN A 107 -7.58 9.74 -7.03
N GLU A 108 -8.06 8.93 -7.97
CA GLU A 108 -7.22 8.25 -8.93
C GLU A 108 -6.71 9.30 -9.92
N ILE A 109 -5.43 9.64 -9.82
CA ILE A 109 -4.73 10.45 -10.81
C ILE A 109 -3.90 9.46 -11.61
N THR A 110 -4.21 9.32 -12.88
CA THR A 110 -3.29 8.68 -13.82
C THR A 110 -2.05 9.58 -13.89
N ASP A 111 -0.93 9.10 -13.37
CA ASP A 111 0.34 9.83 -13.47
C ASP A 111 0.76 9.94 -14.94
N LEU A 112 1.69 10.83 -15.24
CA LEU A 112 2.29 11.03 -16.58
C LEU A 112 2.90 9.75 -17.18
N ASN A 113 3.07 8.71 -16.36
CA ASN A 113 3.57 7.38 -16.71
C ASN A 113 2.46 6.32 -16.93
N GLU A 114 1.19 6.71 -17.05
CA GLU A 114 0.03 5.81 -17.15
C GLU A 114 -0.15 4.84 -15.95
N GLN A 115 0.54 5.11 -14.84
CA GLN A 115 0.39 4.38 -13.59
C GLN A 115 -0.70 5.02 -12.74
N ALA A 116 -1.60 4.21 -12.21
CA ALA A 116 -2.63 4.65 -11.27
C ALA A 116 -1.95 5.09 -9.96
N ASN A 117 -1.86 6.40 -9.76
CA ASN A 117 -1.39 7.02 -8.53
C ASN A 117 -2.57 7.63 -7.79
N ILE A 118 -2.40 7.84 -6.49
CA ILE A 118 -3.46 8.41 -5.66
C ILE A 118 -2.93 9.67 -4.99
N ALA A 119 -3.68 10.76 -5.14
CA ALA A 119 -3.59 11.93 -4.29
C ALA A 119 -4.89 12.08 -3.49
N GLY A 120 -4.80 12.42 -2.21
CA GLY A 120 -5.97 12.63 -1.37
C GLY A 120 -5.62 12.76 0.11
N ALA A 121 -6.46 13.47 0.87
CA ALA A 121 -6.28 13.68 2.31
C ALA A 121 -6.25 12.38 3.13
N GLY A 122 -6.68 11.25 2.57
CA GLY A 122 -6.59 9.92 3.20
C GLY A 122 -5.22 9.24 3.08
N ILE A 123 -4.25 9.85 2.39
CA ILE A 123 -2.88 9.29 2.25
C ILE A 123 -1.87 10.00 3.15
N ASN A 124 -2.16 11.25 3.54
CA ASN A 124 -1.29 12.05 4.39
C ASN A 124 -2.06 12.42 5.68
N VAL A 125 -2.03 11.51 6.66
CA VAL A 125 -2.55 11.72 8.02
C VAL A 125 -1.44 11.45 9.02
#